data_AF-A0A8J3QF34-F1
#
_entry.id   AF-A0A8J3QF34-F1
#
_cell.length_a   1.000
_cell.length_b   1.000
_cell.length_c   1.000
_cell.angle_alpha   90.00
_cell.angle_beta   90.00
_cell.angle_gamma   90.00
#
_symmetry.space_group_name_H-M   'P 1'
#
loop_
_entity.id
_entity.type
_entity.pdbx_description
1 polymer ?
#
loop_
_entity_poly.entity_id
_entity_poly.type
_entity_poly.pdbx_seq_one_letter_code
_entity_poly.pdbx_strand_id
1 'polypeptide(L)'
;MGAEDFVVVDTLSLADFHRTLQARLDEAYAMLARIDPAVVGATGASPALGGFEDAKHTGERHQQLREEYLARLRRLIVALTAAHAATAAIIADYHSVEALNTANLSDILRLIGEGLEHGRVHG
;
A
#
# COMPACT_ATOMS: atom_id res chain seq x y z
N MET A 1 2.37 -24.19 -19.36
CA MET A 1 2.37 -23.02 -18.48
C MET A 1 1.94 -23.52 -17.11
N GLY A 2 2.90 -23.75 -16.21
CA GLY A 2 2.66 -24.38 -14.91
C GLY A 2 2.16 -23.37 -13.88
N ALA A 3 1.50 -23.83 -12.82
CA ALA A 3 0.95 -22.97 -11.76
C ALA A 3 2.01 -22.04 -11.13
N GLU A 4 3.27 -22.46 -11.08
CA GLU A 4 4.39 -21.66 -10.55
C GLU A 4 4.66 -20.40 -11.37
N ASP A 5 4.52 -20.48 -12.70
CA ASP A 5 4.72 -19.35 -13.62
C ASP A 5 3.62 -18.27 -13.43
N PHE A 6 2.41 -18.69 -13.06
CA PHE A 6 1.29 -17.79 -12.77
C PHE A 6 1.47 -17.07 -11.42
N VAL A 7 1.93 -17.79 -10.39
CA VAL A 7 2.15 -17.22 -9.04
C VAL A 7 3.28 -16.20 -9.03
N VAL A 8 4.38 -16.46 -9.75
CA VAL A 8 5.50 -15.50 -9.89
C VAL A 8 5.06 -14.23 -10.60
N VAL A 9 4.24 -14.33 -11.66
CA VAL A 9 3.74 -13.16 -12.39
C VAL A 9 2.74 -12.36 -11.53
N ASP A 10 1.87 -13.04 -10.78
CA ASP A 10 0.88 -12.40 -9.90
C ASP A 10 1.55 -11.66 -8.73
N THR A 11 2.53 -12.28 -8.07
CA THR A 11 3.31 -11.65 -6.98
C THR A 11 4.12 -10.44 -7.45
N LEU A 12 4.72 -10.49 -8.65
CA LEU A 12 5.47 -9.37 -9.22
C LEU A 12 4.54 -8.19 -9.58
N SER A 13 3.35 -8.49 -10.13
CA SER A 13 2.31 -7.49 -10.37
C SER A 13 1.80 -6.86 -9.07
N LEU A 14 1.63 -7.68 -8.02
CA LEU A 14 1.18 -7.22 -6.71
C LEU A 14 2.23 -6.34 -6.01
N ALA A 15 3.51 -6.67 -6.15
CA ALA A 15 4.61 -5.85 -5.64
C ALA A 15 4.72 -4.48 -6.35
N ASP A 16 4.51 -4.43 -7.66
CA ASP A 16 4.47 -3.17 -8.41
C ASP A 16 3.23 -2.33 -8.06
N PHE A 17 2.09 -2.97 -7.84
CA PHE A 17 0.90 -2.30 -7.31
C PHE A 17 1.13 -1.74 -5.91
N HIS A 18 1.78 -2.50 -5.01
CA HIS A 18 2.17 -2.05 -3.68
C HIS A 18 3.07 -0.79 -3.73
N ARG A 19 4.09 -0.80 -4.60
CA ARG A 19 4.97 0.37 -4.81
C ARG A 19 4.20 1.58 -5.33
N THR A 20 3.23 1.35 -6.21
CA THR A 20 2.37 2.41 -6.74
C THR A 20 1.48 3.01 -5.65
N LEU A 21 0.93 2.18 -4.75
CA LEU A 21 0.14 2.67 -3.60
C LEU A 21 0.99 3.54 -2.67
N GLN A 22 2.24 3.16 -2.40
CA GLN A 22 3.16 3.97 -1.59
C GLN A 22 3.42 5.34 -2.23
N ALA A 23 3.71 5.38 -3.54
CA ALA A 23 3.92 6.65 -4.24
C ALA A 23 2.68 7.56 -4.18
N ARG A 24 1.46 6.99 -4.29
CA ARG A 24 0.22 7.76 -4.16
C ARG A 24 -0.05 8.23 -2.73
N LEU A 25 0.34 7.46 -1.72
CA LEU A 25 0.32 7.91 -0.32
C LEU A 25 1.23 9.11 -0.12
N ASP A 26 2.47 9.04 -0.62
CA ASP A 26 3.45 10.11 -0.49
C ASP A 26 2.94 11.40 -1.15
N GLU A 27 2.36 11.30 -2.35
CA GLU A 27 1.70 12.42 -3.02
C GLU A 27 0.54 12.99 -2.21
N ALA A 28 -0.33 12.15 -1.64
CA ALA A 28 -1.47 12.58 -0.84
C ALA A 28 -1.04 13.29 0.46
N TYR A 29 0.00 12.79 1.13
CA TYR A 29 0.58 13.45 2.30
C TYR A 29 1.25 14.78 1.93
N ALA A 30 1.97 14.86 0.81
CA ALA A 30 2.54 16.10 0.32
C ALA A 30 1.46 17.15 0.01
N MET A 31 0.32 16.75 -0.57
CA MET A 31 -0.82 17.64 -0.78
C MET A 31 -1.45 18.08 0.54
N LEU A 32 -1.64 17.15 1.49
CA LEU A 32 -2.18 17.48 2.81
C LEU A 32 -1.30 18.51 3.52
N ALA A 33 0.03 18.35 3.49
CA ALA A 33 0.98 19.27 4.10
C ALA A 33 0.91 20.69 3.53
N ARG A 34 0.44 20.86 2.29
CA ARG A 34 0.30 22.19 1.63
C ARG A 34 -1.00 22.90 1.95
N ILE A 35 -2.00 22.19 2.45
CA ILE A 35 -3.37 22.69 2.58
C ILE A 35 -3.84 22.66 4.04
N ASP A 36 -3.27 21.78 4.88
CA ASP A 36 -3.63 21.66 6.29
C ASP A 36 -3.08 22.87 7.06
N PRO A 37 -3.95 23.72 7.64
CA PRO A 37 -3.51 24.91 8.38
C PRO A 37 -2.70 24.56 9.64
N ALA A 38 -2.82 23.34 10.18
CA ALA A 38 -1.96 22.88 11.28
C ALA A 38 -0.50 22.67 10.83
N VAL A 39 -0.28 22.42 9.54
CA VAL A 39 1.04 22.21 8.94
C VAL A 39 1.59 23.51 8.31
N VAL A 40 0.72 24.27 7.64
CA VAL A 40 1.10 25.51 6.93
C VAL A 40 1.23 26.72 7.88
N GLY A 41 0.57 26.68 9.04
CA GLY A 41 0.55 27.80 9.98
C GLY A 41 -0.27 29.00 9.48
N ALA A 42 0.01 30.20 9.99
CA ALA A 42 -0.78 31.42 9.75
C ALA A 42 -0.78 31.89 8.28
N THR A 43 0.13 31.42 7.43
CA THR A 43 0.15 31.70 5.98
C THR A 43 -0.91 30.90 5.21
N GLY A 44 -1.47 29.85 5.82
CA GLY A 44 -2.64 29.14 5.32
C GLY A 44 -3.96 29.80 5.75
N ALA A 45 -3.94 30.93 6.47
CA ALA A 45 -5.16 31.68 6.78
C ALA A 45 -5.85 32.14 5.48
N SER A 46 -7.18 32.26 5.51
CA SER A 46 -7.97 32.74 4.37
C SER A 46 -7.27 33.94 3.73
N PRO A 47 -7.21 34.05 2.39
CA PRO A 47 -6.63 35.23 1.76
C PRO A 47 -7.29 36.46 2.40
N ALA A 48 -6.46 37.40 2.86
CA ALA A 48 -6.96 38.65 3.45
C ALA A 48 -7.53 39.51 2.32
N LEU A 49 -8.75 39.20 1.89
CA LEU A 49 -9.43 39.82 0.75
C LEU A 49 -9.95 41.24 1.07
N GLY A 50 -9.67 41.76 2.27
CA GLY A 50 -10.13 43.07 2.75
C GLY A 50 -11.39 42.98 3.63
N GLY A 51 -11.94 44.13 4.00
CA GLY A 51 -13.08 44.24 4.94
C GLY A 51 -14.45 44.41 4.28
N PHE A 52 -14.51 44.46 2.95
CA PHE A 52 -15.75 44.56 2.19
C PHE A 52 -16.60 43.28 2.33
N GLU A 53 -17.91 43.39 2.13
CA GLU A 53 -18.84 42.26 2.33
C GLU A 53 -18.57 41.10 1.37
N ASP A 54 -18.29 41.40 0.11
CA ASP A 54 -17.88 40.46 -0.93
C ASP A 54 -16.58 39.73 -0.59
N ALA A 55 -15.62 40.43 0.00
CA ALA A 55 -14.37 39.87 0.49
C ALA A 55 -14.61 38.85 1.63
N LYS A 56 -15.52 39.15 2.55
CA LYS A 56 -15.90 38.23 3.64
C LYS A 56 -16.56 36.97 3.08
N HIS A 57 -17.54 37.14 2.19
CA HIS A 57 -18.26 36.01 1.58
C HIS A 57 -17.31 35.10 0.77
N THR A 58 -16.38 35.70 0.04
CA THR A 58 -15.36 34.98 -0.73
C THR A 58 -14.39 34.24 0.19
N GLY A 59 -13.99 34.85 1.31
CA GLY A 59 -13.16 34.22 2.33
C GLY A 59 -13.82 32.98 2.95
N GLU A 60 -15.09 33.09 3.34
CA GLU A 60 -15.88 31.97 3.88
C GLU A 60 -15.99 30.82 2.88
N ARG A 61 -16.26 31.12 1.60
CA ARG A 61 -16.32 30.13 0.54
C ARG A 61 -14.97 29.42 0.34
N HIS A 62 -13.85 30.14 0.42
CA HIS A 62 -12.52 29.54 0.37
C HIS A 62 -12.25 28.62 1.57
N GLN A 63 -12.69 29.02 2.78
CA GLN A 63 -12.63 28.19 3.98
C GLN A 63 -13.36 26.85 3.77
N GLN A 64 -14.62 26.92 3.33
CA GLN A 64 -15.47 25.75 3.10
C GLN A 64 -14.85 24.80 2.06
N LEU A 65 -14.39 25.36 0.94
CA LEU A 65 -13.77 24.56 -0.12
C LEU A 65 -12.50 23.86 0.38
N ARG A 66 -11.68 24.55 1.18
CA ARG A 66 -10.48 23.96 1.79
C ARG A 66 -10.84 22.82 2.74
N GLU A 67 -11.84 23.01 3.60
CA GLU A 67 -12.30 21.97 4.54
C GLU A 67 -12.80 20.73 3.79
N GLU A 68 -13.54 20.91 2.71
CA GLU A 68 -13.97 19.81 1.85
C GLU A 68 -12.77 19.05 1.25
N TYR A 69 -11.77 19.75 0.74
CA TYR A 69 -10.58 19.12 0.18
C TYR A 69 -9.77 18.39 1.25
N LEU A 70 -9.63 18.94 2.45
CA LEU A 70 -8.98 18.27 3.57
C LEU A 70 -9.72 16.98 3.95
N ALA A 71 -11.05 17.01 4.02
CA ALA A 71 -11.85 15.83 4.32
C ALA A 71 -11.75 14.76 3.21
N ARG A 72 -11.61 15.17 1.95
CA ARG A 72 -11.40 14.24 0.81
C ARG A 72 -10.01 13.63 0.86
N LEU A 73 -8.96 14.43 1.08
CA LEU A 73 -7.58 13.95 1.18
C LEU A 73 -7.40 12.99 2.35
N ARG A 74 -7.97 13.28 3.53
CA ARG A 74 -7.90 12.39 4.69
C ARG A 74 -8.56 11.03 4.39
N ARG A 75 -9.73 11.03 3.74
CA ARG A 75 -10.40 9.78 3.31
C ARG A 75 -9.56 9.00 2.31
N LEU A 76 -8.92 9.68 1.35
CA LEU A 76 -8.04 9.06 0.38
C LEU A 76 -6.84 8.40 1.05
N ILE A 77 -6.17 9.09 1.98
CA ILE A 77 -5.03 8.56 2.74
C ILE A 77 -5.45 7.29 3.48
N VAL A 78 -6.57 7.31 4.22
CA VAL A 78 -7.07 6.13 4.95
C VAL A 78 -7.29 4.94 4.01
N ALA A 79 -7.93 5.16 2.86
CA ALA A 79 -8.20 4.12 1.88
C ALA A 79 -6.90 3.54 1.28
N LEU A 80 -5.95 4.40 0.92
CA LEU A 80 -4.67 3.98 0.36
C LEU A 80 -3.81 3.24 1.39
N THR A 81 -3.80 3.68 2.66
CA THR A 81 -3.10 2.98 3.75
C THR A 81 -3.69 1.59 3.98
N ALA A 82 -5.02 1.47 4.01
CA ALA A 82 -5.67 0.18 4.15
C ALA A 82 -5.35 -0.77 2.98
N ALA A 83 -5.40 -0.26 1.74
CA ALA A 83 -5.02 -1.03 0.56
C ALA A 83 -3.55 -1.46 0.62
N HIS A 84 -2.64 -0.54 0.98
CA HIS A 84 -1.20 -0.82 1.07
C HIS A 84 -0.90 -1.92 2.10
N ALA A 85 -1.55 -1.85 3.28
CA ALA A 85 -1.42 -2.86 4.33
C ALA A 85 -1.98 -4.23 3.90
N ALA A 86 -3.16 -4.25 3.25
CA ALA A 86 -3.75 -5.49 2.73
C ALA A 86 -2.85 -6.14 1.68
N THR A 87 -2.31 -5.36 0.75
CA THR A 87 -1.38 -5.84 -0.29
C THR A 87 -0.10 -6.40 0.33
N ALA A 88 0.46 -5.74 1.36
CA ALA A 88 1.64 -6.25 2.07
C ALA A 88 1.36 -7.60 2.76
N ALA A 89 0.19 -7.75 3.39
CA ALA A 89 -0.21 -9.00 4.03
C ALA A 89 -0.34 -10.13 3.01
N ILE A 90 -0.98 -9.88 1.86
CA ILE A 90 -1.11 -10.89 0.80
C ILE A 90 0.27 -11.32 0.28
N ILE A 91 1.18 -10.38 0.01
CA ILE A 91 2.55 -10.68 -0.42
C ILE A 91 3.27 -11.56 0.62
N ALA A 92 3.15 -11.23 1.91
CA ALA A 92 3.77 -11.99 2.99
C ALA A 92 3.21 -13.42 3.10
N ASP A 93 1.89 -13.58 3.00
CA ASP A 93 1.22 -14.88 3.03
C ASP A 93 1.67 -15.75 1.87
N TYR A 94 1.76 -15.21 0.64
CA TYR A 94 2.29 -15.93 -0.52
C TYR A 94 3.72 -16.44 -0.28
N HIS A 95 4.62 -15.59 0.18
CA HIS A 95 5.99 -16.01 0.49
C HIS A 95 6.04 -17.10 1.56
N SER A 96 5.16 -17.04 2.56
CA SER A 96 5.11 -18.05 3.63
C SER A 96 4.64 -19.41 3.09
N VAL A 97 3.62 -19.42 2.23
CA VAL A 97 3.08 -20.65 1.63
C VAL A 97 4.10 -21.29 0.68
N GLU A 98 4.77 -20.49 -0.15
CA GLU A 98 5.84 -20.99 -1.01
C GLU A 98 7.02 -21.56 -0.21
N ALA A 99 7.45 -20.89 0.86
CA ALA A 99 8.50 -21.39 1.74
C ALA A 99 8.13 -22.74 2.36
N LEU A 100 6.86 -22.89 2.78
CA LEU A 100 6.34 -24.11 3.39
C LEU A 100 6.24 -25.26 2.37
N ASN A 101 5.79 -24.96 1.14
CA ASN A 101 5.78 -25.94 0.04
C ASN A 101 7.19 -26.38 -0.35
N THR A 102 8.14 -25.45 -0.40
CA THR A 102 9.55 -25.75 -0.71
C THR A 102 10.18 -26.63 0.36
N ALA A 103 9.94 -26.33 1.65
CA ALA A 103 10.38 -27.16 2.76
C ALA A 103 9.80 -28.58 2.69
N ASN A 104 8.48 -28.70 2.49
CA ASN A 104 7.81 -30.00 2.35
C ASN A 104 8.34 -30.82 1.17
N LEU A 105 8.57 -30.20 0.01
CA LEU A 105 9.16 -30.87 -1.15
C LEU A 105 10.58 -31.35 -0.85
N SER A 106 11.40 -30.55 -0.17
CA SER A 106 12.75 -30.96 0.23
C SER A 106 12.73 -32.17 1.17
N ASP A 107 11.78 -32.22 2.10
CA ASP A 107 11.62 -33.35 3.02
C ASP A 107 11.12 -34.62 2.32
N ILE A 108 10.19 -34.49 1.37
CA ILE A 108 9.73 -35.61 0.54
C ILE A 108 10.89 -36.16 -0.30
N LEU A 109 11.66 -35.28 -0.95
CA LEU A 109 12.81 -35.69 -1.77
C LEU A 109 13.90 -36.36 -0.92
N ARG A 110 14.15 -35.85 0.28
CA ARG A 110 15.08 -36.46 1.24
C ARG A 110 14.60 -37.86 1.66
N LEU A 111 13.32 -38.01 2.00
CA LEU A 111 12.75 -39.31 2.39
C LEU A 111 12.81 -40.34 1.25
N ILE A 112 12.56 -39.92 0.02
CA ILE A 112 12.68 -40.77 -1.17
C ILE A 112 14.14 -41.16 -1.42
N GLY A 113 15.08 -40.21 -1.31
CA GLY A 113 16.51 -40.47 -1.47
C GLY A 113 17.06 -41.46 -0.43
N GLU A 114 16.70 -41.28 0.85
CA GLU A 114 17.08 -42.17 1.95
C GLU A 114 16.47 -43.58 1.82
N GLY A 115 15.23 -43.67 1.31
CA GLY A 115 14.56 -44.95 1.04
C GLY A 115 15.17 -45.75 -0.13
N LEU A 116 15.70 -45.06 -1.14
CA LEU A 116 16.38 -45.69 -2.27
C LEU A 116 17.78 -46.22 -1.90
N GLU A 117 18.46 -45.60 -0.95
CA GLU A 117 19.74 -46.06 -0.41
C GLU A 117 19.57 -47.32 0.48
N HIS A 118 18.48 -47.40 1.26
CA HIS A 118 18.19 -48.58 2.10
C HIS A 118 17.67 -49.79 1.30
N GLY A 119 17.05 -49.58 0.13
CA GLY A 119 16.59 -50.66 -0.74
C GLY A 119 17.69 -51.40 -1.51
N ARG A 120 18.93 -50.88 -1.50
CA ARG A 120 20.05 -51.41 -2.31
C ARG A 120 20.99 -52.36 -1.54
N VAL A 121 20.73 -52.64 -0.26
CA VAL A 121 21.61 -53.46 0.62
C VAL A 121 21.08 -54.88 0.88
N HIS A 122 19.97 -55.29 0.24
CA HIS A 122 19.39 -56.64 0.39
C HIS A 122 19.15 -57.39 -0.93
N GLY A 123 20.00 -57.15 -1.94
CA GLY A 123 20.08 -57.97 -3.16
C GLY A 123 21.18 -59.01 -3.09
#